data_AF-A0AAW2ASX3-F1
#
_entry.id   AF-A0AAW2ASX3-F1
#
_cell.length_a   1.000
_cell.length_b   1.000
_cell.length_c   1.000
_cell.angle_alpha   90.00
_cell.angle_beta   90.00
_cell.angle_gamma   90.00
#
_symmetry.space_group_name_H-M   'P 1'
#
loop_
_entity.id
_entity.type
_entity.pdbx_description
1 polymer ?
#
loop_
_entity_poly.entity_id
_entity_poly.type
_entity_poly.pdbx_seq_one_letter_code
_entity_poly.pdbx_strand_id
1 'polypeptide(L)'
;YDSGVIFKPPGRSLVQPLMRSGETSSGMGSSEASVAQSDSCSWQEQSGRRHVVTEHVVPSDEWMLHPKVVLKIWEFFGRAEIDLFASEDNSHCPTFFSKEVDALAHTWPSTLLYAFPPIALIPQVIRRIREDQHRVLLVAPLWRNQVWSSELFKLSLRAPWPIPLRRDLLSQANRTIWQPQPELWALHLWSLDGSRPASPGMS
;
A
#
# COMPACT_ATOMS: atom_id res chain seq x y z
N TYR A 1 -16.89 6.47 29.32
CA TYR A 1 -16.08 5.25 29.30
C TYR A 1 -15.57 5.07 27.89
N ASP A 2 -14.39 5.64 27.63
CA ASP A 2 -13.78 5.72 26.31
C ASP A 2 -12.65 4.69 26.27
N SER A 3 -12.90 3.55 25.64
CA SER A 3 -11.89 2.52 25.41
C SER A 3 -11.05 2.95 24.20
N GLY A 4 -9.98 3.70 24.49
CA GLY A 4 -8.97 4.08 23.52
C GLY A 4 -8.32 2.86 22.88
N VAL A 5 -8.71 2.57 21.64
CA VAL A 5 -8.02 1.60 20.79
C VAL A 5 -6.84 2.32 20.14
N ILE A 6 -5.63 2.10 20.67
CA ILE A 6 -4.39 2.48 19.99
C ILE A 6 -4.22 1.53 18.81
N PHE A 7 -4.54 2.00 17.61
CA PHE A 7 -4.33 1.23 16.38
C PHE A 7 -2.85 1.26 16.01
N LYS A 8 -2.17 0.11 16.15
CA LYS A 8 -0.86 -0.11 15.51
C LYS A 8 -1.11 -0.47 14.04
N PRO A 9 -0.46 0.20 13.07
CA PRO A 9 -0.54 -0.23 11.67
C PRO A 9 -0.06 -1.69 11.54
N PRO A 10 -0.61 -2.49 10.62
CA PRO A 10 -0.20 -3.88 10.44
C PRO A 10 1.30 -3.93 10.17
N GLY A 11 2.01 -4.64 11.06
CA GLY A 11 3.44 -4.90 10.91
C GLY A 11 3.70 -5.67 9.62
N ARG A 12 4.86 -5.42 9.01
CA ARG A 12 5.36 -6.12 7.82
C ARG A 12 5.15 -7.63 7.99
N SER A 13 4.32 -8.23 7.13
CA SER A 13 4.13 -9.67 7.13
C SER A 13 5.39 -10.33 6.56
N LEU A 14 6.22 -10.88 7.43
CA LEU A 14 7.23 -11.85 7.07
C LEU A 14 6.50 -13.17 6.77
N VAL A 15 6.17 -13.39 5.50
CA VAL A 15 5.74 -14.71 5.03
C VAL A 15 6.92 -15.68 5.18
N GLN A 16 6.79 -16.64 6.10
CA GLN A 16 7.72 -17.77 6.18
C GLN A 16 7.41 -18.75 5.05
N PRO A 17 8.42 -19.24 4.29
CA PRO A 17 8.20 -20.28 3.30
C PRO A 17 7.80 -21.60 3.98
N LEU A 18 6.66 -22.14 3.57
CA LEU A 18 6.21 -23.50 3.93
C LEU A 18 7.17 -24.52 3.29
N MET A 19 8.06 -25.11 4.09
CA MET A 19 8.90 -26.22 3.63
C MET A 19 8.03 -27.44 3.33
N ARG A 20 8.10 -27.92 2.09
CA ARG A 20 7.45 -29.15 1.64
C ARG A 20 8.25 -30.34 2.18
N SER A 21 7.63 -31.14 3.05
CA SER A 21 8.19 -32.38 3.57
C SER A 21 8.36 -33.41 2.43
N GLY A 22 9.59 -33.82 2.18
CA GLY A 22 9.91 -34.98 1.35
C GLY A 22 9.87 -36.26 2.19
N GLU A 23 9.03 -37.21 1.79
CA GLU A 23 9.04 -38.59 2.26
C GLU A 23 10.16 -39.38 1.56
N THR A 24 10.90 -40.21 2.31
CA THR A 24 11.38 -41.53 1.85
C THR A 24 11.59 -42.44 3.05
N SER A 25 11.18 -43.70 2.91
CA SER A 25 11.16 -44.72 3.95
C SER A 25 12.43 -45.58 4.03
N SER A 26 12.61 -46.20 5.21
CA SER A 26 13.10 -47.57 5.49
C SER A 26 14.53 -48.01 5.14
N GLY A 27 15.26 -48.48 6.17
CA GLY A 27 16.39 -49.40 6.06
C GLY A 27 17.16 -49.61 7.37
N MET A 28 17.00 -50.77 8.01
CA MET A 28 17.69 -51.22 9.25
C MET A 28 19.15 -51.63 9.00
N GLY A 29 20.01 -51.49 10.01
CA GLY A 29 21.30 -52.20 10.09
C GLY A 29 22.29 -51.60 11.11
N SER A 30 22.49 -52.30 12.23
CA SER A 30 23.59 -52.18 13.22
C SER A 30 24.97 -52.32 12.54
N SER A 31 26.16 -51.94 13.04
CA SER A 31 26.72 -51.87 14.40
C SER A 31 28.13 -51.21 14.33
N GLU A 32 28.60 -50.81 15.52
CA GLU A 32 30.00 -50.70 15.97
C GLU A 32 30.84 -49.40 15.79
N ALA A 33 31.55 -49.16 16.89
CA ALA A 33 32.30 -47.98 17.31
C ALA A 33 33.61 -47.75 16.54
N SER A 34 34.13 -46.52 16.57
CA SER A 34 35.42 -46.19 17.23
C SER A 34 35.99 -44.82 16.82
N VAL A 35 36.42 -44.08 17.85
CA VAL A 35 37.57 -43.17 17.90
C VAL A 35 37.46 -41.80 17.19
N ALA A 36 37.42 -40.76 18.02
CA ALA A 36 37.76 -39.38 17.69
C ALA A 36 39.29 -39.21 17.61
N GLN A 37 39.79 -38.42 16.65
CA GLN A 37 40.35 -37.08 16.85
C GLN A 37 41.11 -36.60 15.59
N SER A 38 40.92 -35.32 15.27
CA SER A 38 41.86 -34.40 14.60
C SER A 38 42.18 -34.61 13.11
N ASP A 39 41.76 -33.67 12.26
CA ASP A 39 42.66 -32.65 11.71
C ASP A 39 41.98 -31.73 10.66
N SER A 40 42.30 -30.45 10.78
CA SER A 40 42.38 -29.45 9.69
C SER A 40 41.19 -29.31 8.73
N CYS A 41 40.27 -28.42 9.09
CA CYS A 41 39.19 -27.99 8.21
C CYS A 41 39.68 -26.83 7.32
N SER A 42 40.28 -27.16 6.19
CA SER A 42 40.54 -26.23 5.07
C SER A 42 39.61 -26.59 3.91
N TRP A 43 38.41 -26.00 3.88
CA TRP A 43 37.51 -26.16 2.74
C TRP A 43 37.83 -25.10 1.68
N GLN A 44 38.61 -25.50 0.68
CA GLN A 44 38.64 -24.83 -0.62
C GLN A 44 37.37 -25.17 -1.41
N GLU A 45 36.52 -24.16 -1.53
CA GLU A 45 35.93 -23.63 -2.77
C GLU A 45 35.58 -24.63 -3.89
N GLN A 46 34.31 -25.02 -3.94
CA GLN A 46 33.65 -25.42 -5.19
C GLN A 46 32.57 -24.41 -5.53
N SER A 47 32.83 -23.69 -6.63
CA SER A 47 31.98 -22.68 -7.25
C SER A 47 30.64 -23.27 -7.68
N GLY A 48 29.63 -23.12 -6.83
CA GLY A 48 28.23 -23.16 -7.22
C GLY A 48 27.76 -21.74 -7.47
N ARG A 49 27.61 -21.34 -8.74
CA ARG A 49 26.88 -20.13 -9.13
C ARG A 49 25.51 -20.15 -8.45
N ARG A 50 25.39 -19.43 -7.34
CA ARG A 50 24.08 -19.06 -6.80
C ARG A 50 23.44 -18.17 -7.85
N HIS A 51 22.49 -18.74 -8.59
CA HIS A 51 21.46 -17.93 -9.22
C HIS A 51 20.75 -17.21 -8.09
N VAL A 52 21.14 -15.96 -7.85
CA VAL A 52 20.34 -15.03 -7.07
C VAL A 52 19.09 -14.83 -7.91
N VAL A 53 18.07 -15.64 -7.66
CA VAL A 53 16.71 -15.29 -8.04
C VAL A 53 16.42 -14.07 -7.19
N THR A 54 16.55 -12.88 -7.76
CA THR A 54 15.92 -11.69 -7.22
C THR A 54 14.43 -11.99 -7.25
N GLU A 55 13.92 -12.54 -6.15
CA GLU A 55 12.50 -12.49 -5.85
C GLU A 55 12.12 -11.03 -6.04
N HIS A 56 11.31 -10.74 -7.05
CA HIS A 56 10.70 -9.43 -7.19
C HIS A 56 9.83 -9.27 -5.94
N VAL A 57 10.41 -8.70 -4.88
CA VAL A 57 9.68 -8.24 -3.72
C VAL A 57 8.79 -7.14 -4.26
N VAL A 58 7.56 -7.48 -4.62
CA VAL A 58 6.57 -6.50 -5.05
C VAL A 58 6.46 -5.50 -3.89
N PRO A 59 6.74 -4.21 -4.12
CA PRO A 59 6.67 -3.23 -3.06
C PRO A 59 5.28 -3.27 -2.43
N SER A 60 5.25 -3.53 -1.11
CA SER A 60 4.05 -3.74 -0.30
C SER A 60 3.08 -2.53 -0.28
N ASP A 61 3.42 -1.42 -0.94
CA ASP A 61 2.74 -0.13 -0.88
C ASP A 61 1.84 0.19 -2.09
N GLU A 62 1.76 -0.67 -3.10
CA GLU A 62 1.02 -0.44 -4.36
C GLU A 62 -0.39 -1.04 -4.35
N TRP A 63 -1.17 -0.75 -3.31
CA TRP A 63 -2.56 -1.20 -3.27
C TRP A 63 -3.40 -0.43 -4.30
N MET A 64 -4.12 -1.17 -5.14
CA MET A 64 -5.08 -0.63 -6.10
C MET A 64 -6.50 -0.94 -5.62
N LEU A 65 -7.43 0.02 -5.79
CA LEU A 65 -8.85 -0.23 -5.57
C LEU A 65 -9.44 -1.12 -6.67
N HIS A 66 -10.42 -1.94 -6.30
CA HIS A 66 -11.16 -2.72 -7.28
C HIS A 66 -11.84 -1.79 -8.33
N PRO A 67 -11.71 -2.03 -9.64
CA PRO A 67 -12.24 -1.15 -10.69
C PRO A 67 -13.74 -0.83 -10.57
N LYS A 68 -14.56 -1.81 -10.16
CA LYS A 68 -16.00 -1.60 -9.86
C LYS A 68 -16.26 -0.59 -8.74
N VAL A 69 -15.35 -0.42 -7.79
CA VAL A 69 -15.45 0.62 -6.75
C VAL A 69 -15.12 1.97 -7.35
N VAL A 70 -14.07 2.03 -8.19
CA VAL A 70 -13.69 3.28 -8.85
C VAL A 70 -14.73 3.75 -9.87
N LEU A 71 -15.42 2.82 -10.55
CA LEU A 71 -16.60 3.10 -11.37
C LEU A 71 -17.66 3.88 -10.60
N LYS A 72 -18.00 3.41 -9.40
CA LYS A 72 -18.93 4.13 -8.52
C LYS A 72 -18.38 5.49 -8.10
N ILE A 73 -17.09 5.59 -7.79
CA ILE A 73 -16.47 6.87 -7.45
C ILE A 73 -16.67 7.87 -8.60
N TRP A 74 -16.41 7.50 -9.86
CA TRP A 74 -16.59 8.39 -10.99
C TRP A 74 -18.05 8.78 -11.22
N GLU A 75 -18.99 7.85 -11.03
CA GLU A 75 -20.43 8.13 -11.13
C GLU A 75 -20.90 9.17 -10.11
N PHE A 76 -20.38 9.14 -8.88
CA PHE A 76 -20.82 10.02 -7.79
C PHE A 76 -20.03 11.34 -7.66
N PHE A 77 -18.76 11.35 -8.08
CA PHE A 77 -17.83 12.47 -7.82
C PHE A 77 -17.25 13.10 -9.09
N GLY A 78 -17.52 12.51 -10.25
CA GLY A 78 -16.90 12.89 -11.51
C GLY A 78 -15.64 12.07 -11.80
N ARG A 79 -15.30 11.99 -13.09
CA ARG A 79 -14.14 11.24 -13.56
C ARG A 79 -12.87 12.07 -13.40
N ALA A 80 -11.91 11.56 -12.62
CA ALA A 80 -10.57 12.13 -12.57
C ALA A 80 -9.82 11.85 -13.88
N GLU A 81 -8.97 12.79 -14.29
CA GLU A 81 -8.20 12.69 -15.54
C GLU A 81 -6.82 12.08 -15.33
N ILE A 82 -6.27 12.22 -14.11
CA ILE A 82 -4.91 11.80 -13.77
C ILE A 82 -4.90 11.04 -12.44
N ASP A 83 -4.21 9.90 -12.44
CA ASP A 83 -3.89 9.14 -11.24
C ASP A 83 -2.50 9.53 -10.72
N LEU A 84 -2.43 10.04 -9.49
CA LEU A 84 -1.18 10.56 -8.92
C LEU A 84 -0.26 9.47 -8.36
N PHE A 85 -0.75 8.25 -8.14
CA PHE A 85 0.01 7.18 -7.49
C PHE A 85 -0.28 5.83 -8.15
N ALA A 86 0.12 5.68 -9.41
CA ALA A 86 -0.19 4.50 -10.20
C ALA A 86 0.95 4.07 -11.13
N SER A 87 0.85 2.88 -11.70
CA SER A 87 1.65 2.38 -12.82
C SER A 87 0.74 2.11 -14.01
N GLU A 88 1.34 1.73 -15.14
CA GLU A 88 0.59 1.36 -16.35
C GLU A 88 -0.44 0.25 -16.07
N ASP A 89 -0.08 -0.72 -15.23
CA ASP A 89 -0.91 -1.89 -14.93
C ASP A 89 -2.04 -1.63 -13.91
N ASN A 90 -1.92 -0.57 -13.09
CA ASN A 90 -2.84 -0.32 -11.98
C ASN A 90 -3.58 1.03 -12.06
N SER A 91 -3.25 1.88 -13.04
CA SER A 91 -3.87 3.18 -13.19
C SER A 91 -5.37 3.09 -13.40
N HIS A 92 -6.08 3.99 -12.73
CA HIS A 92 -7.51 4.20 -12.88
C HIS A 92 -7.83 5.30 -13.90
N CYS A 93 -6.81 6.01 -14.39
CA CYS A 93 -6.93 7.14 -15.32
C CYS A 93 -6.13 6.90 -16.61
N PRO A 94 -6.48 7.57 -17.73
CA PRO A 94 -5.70 7.47 -18.96
C PRO A 94 -4.26 8.01 -18.82
N THR A 95 -4.06 8.96 -17.91
CA THR A 95 -2.74 9.54 -17.59
C THR A 95 -2.44 9.30 -16.11
N PHE A 96 -1.17 9.08 -15.77
CA PHE A 96 -0.76 8.86 -14.38
C PHE A 96 0.68 9.31 -14.12
N PHE A 97 1.01 9.52 -12.85
CA PHE A 97 2.38 9.64 -12.36
C PHE A 97 2.85 8.28 -11.84
N SER A 98 3.96 7.79 -12.38
CA SER A 98 4.57 6.53 -11.97
C SER A 98 5.47 6.66 -10.75
N LYS A 99 5.86 5.54 -10.15
CA LYS A 99 6.81 5.56 -9.01
C LYS A 99 8.17 6.14 -9.41
N GLU A 100 8.57 5.93 -10.66
CA GLU A 100 9.78 6.50 -11.25
C GLU A 100 9.65 8.02 -11.47
N VAL A 101 8.42 8.50 -11.68
CA VAL A 101 8.09 9.91 -11.85
C VAL A 101 7.45 10.43 -10.57
N ASP A 102 8.28 10.80 -9.58
CA ASP A 102 7.81 11.27 -8.28
C ASP A 102 6.72 12.35 -8.43
N ALA A 103 5.47 11.94 -8.17
CA ALA A 103 4.31 12.81 -8.31
C ALA A 103 4.43 14.05 -7.43
N LEU A 104 5.13 13.96 -6.29
CA LEU A 104 5.33 15.07 -5.35
C LEU A 104 6.43 16.04 -5.79
N ALA A 105 7.24 15.68 -6.80
CA ALA A 105 8.24 16.55 -7.39
C ALA A 105 7.74 17.33 -8.62
N HIS A 106 6.60 16.95 -9.21
CA HIS A 106 6.11 17.51 -10.48
C HIS A 106 4.84 18.34 -10.31
N THR A 107 4.73 19.47 -11.00
CA THR A 107 3.50 20.29 -11.00
C THR A 107 2.29 19.47 -11.47
N TRP A 108 1.19 19.51 -10.73
CA TRP A 108 -0.05 18.88 -11.15
C TRP A 108 -0.87 19.86 -12.01
N PRO A 109 -1.57 19.39 -13.05
CA PRO A 109 -2.44 20.26 -13.82
C PRO A 109 -3.70 20.61 -13.03
N SER A 110 -4.33 21.73 -13.40
CA SER A 110 -5.58 22.23 -12.81
C SER A 110 -6.81 21.45 -13.29
N THR A 111 -6.79 20.13 -13.12
CA THR A 111 -7.90 19.21 -13.42
C THR A 111 -8.36 18.46 -12.16
N LEU A 112 -9.35 17.57 -12.29
CA LEU A 112 -9.73 16.67 -11.20
C LEU A 112 -8.74 15.50 -11.15
N LEU A 113 -8.05 15.36 -10.02
CA LEU A 113 -7.03 14.34 -9.81
C LEU A 113 -7.59 13.21 -8.94
N TYR A 114 -7.06 12.00 -9.11
CA TYR A 114 -7.29 10.87 -8.23
C TYR A 114 -5.98 10.48 -7.55
N ALA A 115 -6.05 10.11 -6.27
CA ALA A 115 -4.88 9.68 -5.52
C ALA A 115 -5.24 8.55 -4.57
N PHE A 116 -4.45 7.48 -4.60
CA PHE A 116 -4.40 6.48 -3.54
C PHE A 116 -2.96 6.29 -3.06
N PRO A 117 -2.41 7.25 -2.30
CA PRO A 117 -1.01 7.25 -1.92
C PRO A 117 -0.70 6.20 -0.84
N PRO A 118 0.56 5.76 -0.74
CA PRO A 118 1.09 5.18 0.48
C PRO A 118 0.77 6.08 1.69
N ILE A 119 0.38 5.48 2.82
CA ILE A 119 -0.09 6.21 4.01
C ILE A 119 0.92 7.26 4.49
N ALA A 120 2.21 6.97 4.38
CA ALA A 120 3.29 7.88 4.77
C ALA A 120 3.33 9.18 3.94
N LEU A 121 2.78 9.18 2.73
CA LEU A 121 2.77 10.32 1.82
C LEU A 121 1.51 11.18 1.91
N ILE A 122 0.47 10.72 2.64
CA ILE A 122 -0.78 11.48 2.83
C ILE A 122 -0.52 12.92 3.30
N PRO A 123 0.34 13.20 4.30
CA PRO A 123 0.61 14.57 4.73
C PRO A 123 1.18 15.47 3.62
N GLN A 124 2.06 14.93 2.77
CA GLN A 124 2.67 15.67 1.66
C GLN A 124 1.67 15.94 0.55
N VAL A 125 0.80 14.96 0.24
CA VAL A 125 -0.31 15.14 -0.69
C VAL A 125 -1.25 16.25 -0.22
N ILE A 126 -1.65 16.23 1.06
CA ILE A 126 -2.51 17.27 1.65
C ILE A 126 -1.89 18.65 1.56
N ARG A 127 -0.60 18.76 1.90
CA ARG A 127 0.16 20.01 1.81
C ARG A 127 0.10 20.56 0.39
N ARG A 128 0.36 19.71 -0.61
CA ARG A 128 0.36 20.13 -2.00
C ARG A 128 -1.02 20.52 -2.52
N ILE A 129 -2.05 19.76 -2.15
CA ILE A 129 -3.45 20.12 -2.46
C ILE A 129 -3.74 21.54 -2.01
N ARG A 130 -3.30 21.92 -0.81
CA ARG A 130 -3.52 23.26 -0.26
C ARG A 130 -2.68 24.33 -0.92
N GLU A 131 -1.36 24.10 -1.03
CA GLU A 131 -0.41 25.10 -1.57
C GLU A 131 -0.73 25.44 -3.03
N ASP A 132 -1.03 24.43 -3.84
CA ASP A 132 -1.27 24.58 -5.27
C ASP A 132 -2.77 24.62 -5.63
N GLN A 133 -3.66 24.64 -4.62
CA GLN A 133 -5.11 24.74 -4.74
C GLN A 133 -5.77 23.67 -5.65
N HIS A 134 -5.30 22.43 -5.58
CA HIS A 134 -5.82 21.35 -6.41
C HIS A 134 -7.16 20.79 -5.92
N ARG A 135 -7.89 20.18 -6.86
CA ARG A 135 -9.09 19.36 -6.57
C ARG A 135 -8.73 17.89 -6.72
N VAL A 136 -8.93 17.12 -5.66
CA VAL A 136 -8.46 15.73 -5.58
C VAL A 136 -9.52 14.81 -4.98
N LEU A 137 -9.73 13.66 -5.62
CA LEU A 137 -10.41 12.51 -5.06
C LEU A 137 -9.37 11.63 -4.38
N LEU A 138 -9.18 11.82 -3.08
CA LEU A 138 -8.17 11.11 -2.29
C LEU A 138 -8.80 9.88 -1.61
N VAL A 139 -8.23 8.72 -1.83
CA VAL A 139 -8.53 7.50 -1.07
C VAL A 139 -7.60 7.45 0.13
N ALA A 140 -8.17 7.55 1.33
CA ALA A 140 -7.42 7.53 2.58
C ALA A 140 -8.25 6.96 3.74
N PRO A 141 -7.60 6.36 4.74
CA PRO A 141 -8.30 5.82 5.90
C PRO A 141 -8.99 6.92 6.74
N LEU A 142 -10.17 6.63 7.30
CA LEU A 142 -10.81 7.51 8.28
C LEU A 142 -10.25 7.27 9.69
N TRP A 143 -9.04 7.73 9.96
CA TRP A 143 -8.37 7.58 11.25
C TRP A 143 -8.32 8.90 12.01
N ARG A 144 -9.31 9.12 12.89
CA ARG A 144 -9.49 10.39 13.63
C ARG A 144 -8.29 10.82 14.48
N ASN A 145 -7.48 9.87 14.95
CA ASN A 145 -6.33 10.15 15.82
C ASN A 145 -5.06 10.55 15.05
N GLN A 146 -5.13 10.66 13.72
CA GLN A 146 -4.00 11.09 12.90
C GLN A 146 -3.99 12.60 12.72
N VAL A 147 -2.79 13.20 12.81
CA VAL A 147 -2.59 14.66 12.69
C VAL A 147 -3.19 15.20 11.39
N TRP A 148 -3.00 14.47 10.29
CA TRP A 148 -3.49 14.84 8.96
C TRP A 148 -5.01 14.72 8.80
N SER A 149 -5.72 14.01 9.68
CA SER A 149 -7.17 13.81 9.55
C SER A 149 -7.94 15.13 9.65
N SER A 150 -7.51 16.05 10.52
CA SER A 150 -8.13 17.36 10.69
C SER A 150 -8.05 18.21 9.42
N GLU A 151 -6.91 18.14 8.72
CA GLU A 151 -6.69 18.86 7.47
C GLU A 151 -7.55 18.32 6.33
N LEU A 152 -7.75 17.00 6.27
CA LEU A 152 -8.69 16.40 5.31
C LEU A 152 -10.11 16.94 5.49
N PHE A 153 -10.60 17.06 6.73
CA PHE A 153 -11.92 17.62 6.99
C PHE A 153 -12.04 19.09 6.57
N LYS A 154 -11.01 19.91 6.80
CA LYS A 154 -11.00 21.33 6.36
C LYS A 154 -11.07 21.45 4.84
N LEU A 155 -10.33 20.62 4.13
CA LEU A 155 -10.27 20.58 2.67
C LEU A 155 -11.47 19.87 2.03
N SER A 156 -12.28 19.15 2.80
CA SER A 156 -13.37 18.34 2.26
C SER A 156 -14.53 19.18 1.76
N LEU A 157 -14.96 18.92 0.52
CA LEU A 157 -16.17 19.49 -0.08
C LEU A 157 -17.45 18.90 0.52
N ARG A 158 -17.39 17.67 1.02
CA ARG A 158 -18.50 16.94 1.63
C ARG A 158 -17.98 15.94 2.66
N ALA A 159 -18.89 15.32 3.42
CA ALA A 159 -18.51 14.25 4.34
C ALA A 159 -17.73 13.12 3.61
N PRO A 160 -16.69 12.54 4.24
CA PRO A 160 -15.92 11.45 3.63
C PRO A 160 -16.85 10.29 3.31
N TRP A 161 -16.74 9.76 2.09
CA TRP A 161 -17.64 8.73 1.61
C TRP A 161 -17.05 7.34 1.89
N PRO A 162 -17.75 6.47 2.63
CA PRO A 162 -17.23 5.15 2.97
C PRO A 162 -17.10 4.29 1.71
N ILE A 163 -15.92 3.73 1.48
CA ILE A 163 -15.71 2.81 0.37
C ILE A 163 -16.35 1.46 0.73
N PRO A 164 -17.27 0.93 -0.10
CA PRO A 164 -17.97 -0.32 0.20
C PRO A 164 -16.98 -1.48 0.38
N LEU A 165 -17.10 -2.19 1.51
CA LEU A 165 -16.27 -3.37 1.79
C LEU A 165 -16.53 -4.48 0.78
N ARG A 166 -15.44 -5.06 0.28
CA ARG A 166 -15.44 -6.23 -0.60
C ARG A 166 -14.24 -7.10 -0.26
N ARG A 167 -14.35 -8.42 -0.47
CA ARG A 167 -13.22 -9.34 -0.29
C ARG A 167 -12.09 -9.09 -1.28
N ASP A 168 -12.44 -8.57 -2.46
CA ASP A 168 -11.53 -8.22 -3.55
C ASP A 168 -11.28 -6.70 -3.60
N LEU A 169 -11.46 -5.97 -2.48
CA LEU A 169 -11.39 -4.51 -2.48
C LEU A 169 -10.03 -3.96 -2.89
N LEU A 170 -8.97 -4.54 -2.33
CA LEU A 170 -7.59 -4.10 -2.52
C LEU A 170 -6.77 -5.23 -3.12
N SER A 171 -6.04 -4.90 -4.17
CA SER A 171 -5.14 -5.84 -4.83
C SER A 171 -3.79 -5.23 -5.19
N GLN A 172 -2.74 -6.05 -5.25
CA GLN A 172 -1.40 -5.71 -5.74
C GLN A 172 -0.92 -6.73 -6.77
N ALA A 173 0.26 -6.48 -7.36
CA ALA A 173 0.92 -7.40 -8.28
C ALA A 173 -0.01 -7.82 -9.43
N ASN A 174 -0.63 -6.84 -10.10
CA ASN A 174 -1.60 -7.07 -11.17
C ASN A 174 -2.74 -8.05 -10.77
N ARG A 175 -3.34 -7.83 -9.59
CA ARG A 175 -4.48 -8.59 -9.06
C ARG A 175 -4.17 -10.04 -8.65
N THR A 176 -2.90 -10.36 -8.40
CA THR A 176 -2.51 -11.69 -7.90
C THR A 176 -2.48 -11.74 -6.37
N ILE A 177 -2.28 -10.61 -5.71
CA ILE A 177 -2.25 -10.50 -4.24
C ILE A 177 -3.45 -9.68 -3.80
N TRP A 178 -4.22 -10.21 -2.83
CA TRP A 178 -5.41 -9.56 -2.26
C TRP A 178 -5.19 -9.25 -0.79
N GLN A 179 -5.67 -8.10 -0.32
CA GLN A 179 -5.59 -7.77 1.11
C GLN A 179 -6.58 -8.64 1.89
N PRO A 180 -6.13 -9.47 2.85
CA PRO A 180 -7.02 -10.39 3.56
C PRO A 180 -7.99 -9.69 4.53
N GLN A 181 -7.68 -8.45 4.94
CA GLN A 181 -8.45 -7.69 5.93
C GLN A 181 -8.62 -6.23 5.49
N PRO A 182 -9.41 -5.96 4.43
CA PRO A 182 -9.64 -4.61 3.91
C PRO A 182 -10.38 -3.70 4.91
N GLU A 183 -11.18 -4.28 5.80
CA GLU A 183 -11.92 -3.56 6.85
C GLU A 183 -11.00 -2.82 7.83
N LEU A 184 -9.81 -3.34 8.09
CA LEU A 184 -8.84 -2.70 8.99
C LEU A 184 -8.35 -1.35 8.48
N TRP A 185 -8.45 -1.12 7.17
CA TRP A 185 -8.05 0.14 6.57
C TRP A 185 -9.13 1.21 6.71
N ALA A 186 -10.40 0.83 6.90
CA ALA A 186 -11.52 1.78 7.01
C ALA A 186 -11.45 2.89 5.93
N LEU A 187 -11.23 2.48 4.67
CA LEU A 187 -10.99 3.41 3.57
C LEU A 187 -12.22 4.26 3.26
N HIS A 188 -11.97 5.54 3.04
CA HIS A 188 -12.96 6.50 2.58
C HIS A 188 -12.43 7.25 1.38
N LEU A 189 -13.35 7.74 0.55
CA LEU A 189 -13.07 8.74 -0.46
C LEU A 189 -13.27 10.13 0.13
N TRP A 190 -12.24 10.95 0.01
CA TRP A 190 -12.23 12.35 0.40
C TRP A 190 -12.25 13.19 -0.88
N SER A 191 -13.34 13.94 -1.08
CA SER A 191 -13.42 14.93 -2.16
C SER A 191 -12.87 16.25 -1.63
N LEU A 192 -11.66 16.59 -2.06
CA LEU A 192 -10.87 17.68 -1.50
C LEU A 192 -10.77 18.84 -2.48
N ASP A 193 -10.78 20.06 -1.94
CA ASP A 193 -10.54 21.28 -2.68
C ASP A 193 -9.60 22.19 -1.89
N GLY A 194 -8.40 22.39 -2.45
CA GLY A 194 -7.34 23.23 -1.89
C GLY A 194 -7.68 24.70 -1.79
N SER A 195 -8.67 25.20 -2.54
CA SER A 195 -9.08 26.60 -2.46
C SER A 195 -9.97 26.91 -1.25
N ARG A 196 -10.35 25.89 -0.46
CA ARG A 196 -11.22 26.09 0.71
C ARG A 196 -10.47 26.87 1.79
N PRO A 197 -11.10 27.90 2.37
CA PRO A 197 -10.50 28.63 3.48
C PRO A 197 -10.35 27.68 4.67
N ALA A 198 -9.27 27.87 5.44
CA ALA A 198 -9.18 27.25 6.75
C ALA A 198 -10.41 27.71 7.57
N SER A 199 -11.12 26.76 8.21
CA SER A 199 -12.28 27.10 9.02
C SER A 199 -11.93 28.22 10.01
N PRO A 200 -12.68 29.34 10.02
CA PRO A 200 -12.42 30.41 10.97
C PRO A 200 -12.79 29.91 12.36
N GLY A 201 -11.77 29.67 13.20
CA GLY A 201 -11.94 29.23 14.58
C GLY A 201 -11.10 28.02 14.91
N MET A 202 -9.78 28.23 15.01
CA MET A 202 -8.81 27.45 15.79
C MET A 202 -7.46 28.17 15.63
N SER A 203 -7.35 29.33 16.28
CA SER A 203 -6.09 30.00 16.61
C SER A 203 -6.03 30.13 18.11
#